data_AF-A0A9E1V0W8-F1
#
_entry.id   AF-A0A9E1V0W8-F1
#
_cell.length_a   1.000
_cell.length_b   1.000
_cell.length_c   1.000
_cell.angle_alpha   90.00
_cell.angle_beta   90.00
_cell.angle_gamma   90.00
#
_symmetry.space_group_name_H-M   'P 1'
#
loop_
_entity.id
_entity.type
_entity.pdbx_description
1 polymer ?
#
loop_
_entity_poly.entity_id
_entity_poly.type
_entity_poly.pdbx_seq_one_letter_code
_entity_poly.pdbx_strand_id
1 'polypeptide(L)' 'MRSNLDKRIDALTPGQSIEISRTETGHCTAERSGDGKTIRFVRHTTTGWTVFKTSAY' A
#
# COMPACT_ATOMS: atom_id res chain seq x y z
N MET A 1 -7.25 19.24 -2.65
CA MET A 1 -5.81 19.26 -2.27
C MET A 1 -5.40 17.83 -1.97
N ARG A 2 -4.36 17.27 -2.59
CA ARG A 2 -3.89 15.90 -2.27
C ARG A 2 -3.10 15.91 -0.96
N SER A 3 -3.30 14.89 -0.13
CA SER A 3 -2.54 14.73 1.10
C SER A 3 -1.07 14.40 0.80
N ASN A 4 -0.18 14.59 1.77
CA ASN A 4 1.22 14.19 1.63
C ASN A 4 1.37 12.67 1.45
N LEU A 5 0.43 11.88 2.00
CA LEU A 5 0.42 10.44 1.81
C LEU A 5 0.10 10.07 0.36
N ASP A 6 -0.89 10.72 -0.26
CA ASP A 6 -1.25 10.48 -1.66
C ASP A 6 -0.05 10.70 -2.58
N LYS A 7 0.71 11.78 -2.36
CA LYS A 7 1.94 12.06 -3.15
C LYS A 7 3.00 10.96 -3.01
N ARG A 8 3.12 10.35 -1.83
CA ARG A 8 4.07 9.26 -1.59
C ARG A 8 3.63 7.95 -2.25
N ILE A 9 2.32 7.66 -2.23
CA ILE A 9 1.75 6.52 -2.94
C ILE A 9 1.94 6.72 -4.45
N ASP A 10 1.70 7.92 -4.95
CA ASP A 10 1.85 8.28 -6.36
C ASP A 10 3.30 8.12 -6.86
N ALA A 11 4.28 8.27 -5.96
CA ALA A 11 5.71 8.17 -6.25
C ALA A 11 6.26 6.74 -6.20
N LEU A 12 5.45 5.74 -5.86
CA LEU A 12 5.88 4.35 -5.79
C LEU A 12 6.28 3.81 -7.17
N THR A 13 7.48 3.25 -7.27
CA THR A 13 7.91 2.52 -8.47
C THR A 13 7.45 1.06 -8.42
N PRO A 14 7.39 0.34 -9.56
CA PRO A 14 6.92 -1.05 -9.58
C PRO A 14 7.64 -1.95 -8.59
N GLY A 15 6.88 -2.73 -7.82
CA GLY A 15 7.39 -3.61 -6.76
C GLY A 15 7.67 -2.93 -5.43
N GLN A 16 7.58 -1.59 -5.34
CA GLN A 16 7.76 -0.88 -4.07
C GLN A 16 6.49 -0.87 -3.21
N SER A 17 6.69 -0.67 -1.92
CA SER A 17 5.63 -0.46 -0.95
C SER A 17 5.98 0.65 0.03
N ILE A 18 4.94 1.29 0.58
CA ILE A 18 5.07 2.15 1.76
C ILE A 18 4.09 1.71 2.83
N GLU A 19 4.48 1.88 4.09
CA GLU A 19 3.55 1.79 5.21
C GLU A 19 2.67 3.05 5.28
N ILE A 20 1.36 2.84 5.41
CA ILE A 20 0.36 3.91 5.53
C ILE A 20 -0.17 4.03 6.96
N SER A 21 -0.10 2.95 7.74
CA SER A 21 -0.45 2.93 9.16
C SER A 21 0.15 1.72 9.86
N ARG A 22 0.37 1.84 11.17
CA ARG A 22 0.86 0.77 12.04
C ARG A 22 0.16 0.81 13.39
N THR A 23 -0.06 -0.38 13.93
CA THR A 23 -0.56 -0.66 15.27
C THR A 23 0.35 -1.71 15.91
N GLU A 24 0.13 -2.03 17.18
CA GLU A 24 0.90 -3.05 17.89
C GLU A 24 0.78 -4.45 17.24
N THR A 25 -0.39 -4.77 16.70
CA THR A 25 -0.72 -6.12 16.19
C THR A 25 -0.71 -6.23 14.67
N GLY A 26 -0.39 -5.15 13.95
CA GLY A 26 -0.40 -5.15 12.50
C GLY A 26 -0.10 -3.79 11.86
N HIS A 27 0.04 -3.78 10.55
CA HIS A 27 0.29 -2.58 9.76
C HIS A 27 -0.39 -2.66 8.40
N CYS A 28 -0.61 -1.52 7.76
CA CYS A 28 -1.14 -1.46 6.41
C CYS A 28 -0.09 -0.88 5.46
N THR A 29 0.00 -1.44 4.26
CA THR A 29 0.87 -0.97 3.19
C THR A 29 0.07 -0.58 1.96
N ALA A 30 0.61 0.35 1.17
CA ALA A 30 0.26 0.54 -0.23
C ALA A 30 1.40 -0.03 -1.07
N GLU A 31 1.08 -0.90 -2.02
CA GLU A 31 2.07 -1.66 -2.80
C GLU A 31 1.82 -1.47 -4.30
N ARG A 32 2.86 -1.07 -5.04
CA ARG A 32 2.82 -0.98 -6.50
C ARG A 32 3.11 -2.35 -7.09
N SER A 33 2.23 -2.81 -7.96
CA SER A 33 2.42 -4.06 -8.71
C SER A 33 3.72 -4.03 -9.52
N GLY A 34 4.30 -5.21 -9.80
CA GLY A 34 5.55 -5.32 -10.58
C GLY A 34 5.42 -4.82 -12.03
N ASP A 35 4.22 -4.80 -12.58
CA ASP A 35 3.91 -4.19 -13.88
C ASP A 35 3.61 -2.69 -13.81
N GLY A 36 3.56 -2.12 -12.60
CA GLY A 36 3.31 -0.71 -12.39
C GLY A 36 1.94 -0.24 -12.86
N LYS A 37 0.89 -1.09 -12.82
CA LYS A 37 -0.48 -0.72 -13.26
C LYS A 37 -1.49 -0.69 -12.12
N THR A 38 -1.19 -1.35 -11.02
CA THR A 38 -2.10 -1.42 -9.86
C THR A 38 -1.41 -0.99 -8.57
N ILE A 39 -2.20 -0.42 -7.67
CA ILE A 39 -1.85 -0.22 -6.27
C ILE A 39 -2.75 -1.14 -5.45
N ARG A 40 -2.15 -1.96 -4.58
CA ARG A 40 -2.87 -2.80 -3.62
C ARG A 40 -2.69 -2.23 -2.22
N PHE A 41 -3.77 -2.15 -1.47
CA PHE A 41 -3.74 -1.82 -0.05
C PHE A 41 -3.85 -3.12 0.73
N VAL A 42 -2.80 -3.42 1.47
CA VAL A 42 -2.64 -4.71 2.15
C VAL A 42 -2.62 -4.46 3.64
N ARG A 43 -3.44 -5.21 4.37
CA ARG A 43 -3.36 -5.29 5.82
C ARG A 43 -2.52 -6.50 6.18
N HIS A 44 -1.48 -6.27 6.97
CA HIS A 44 -0.60 -7.28 7.54
C HIS A 44 -0.92 -7.46 9.02
N THR A 45 -1.08 -8.71 9.43
CA THR A 45 -1.31 -9.15 10.80
C THR A 45 -0.29 -10.22 11.17
N THR A 46 -0.24 -10.61 12.43
CA THR A 46 0.65 -11.69 12.89
C THR A 46 0.37 -13.04 12.23
N THR A 47 -0.86 -13.28 11.78
CA THR A 47 -1.31 -14.56 11.20
C THR A 47 -1.28 -14.58 9.67
N GLY A 48 -0.99 -13.45 9.03
CA GLY A 48 -0.95 -13.33 7.58
C GLY A 48 -1.36 -11.96 7.09
N TRP A 49 -1.76 -11.89 5.83
CA TRP A 49 -2.09 -10.63 5.16
C TRP A 49 -3.36 -10.75 4.32
N THR A 50 -3.98 -9.62 4.02
CA THR A 50 -5.16 -9.54 3.15
C THR A 50 -5.15 -8.24 2.37
N VAL A 51 -5.40 -8.34 1.06
CA VAL A 51 -5.65 -7.18 0.21
C VAL A 51 -7.11 -6.75 0.44
N PHE A 52 -7.31 -5.55 0.97
CA PHE A 52 -8.65 -5.04 1.25
C PHE A 52 -9.11 -3.97 0.26
N LYS A 53 -8.19 -3.44 -0.57
CA LYS A 53 -8.51 -2.55 -1.68
C LYS A 53 -7.48 -2.68 -2.78
N THR A 54 -7.93 -2.61 -4.02
CA THR A 54 -7.07 -2.48 -5.20
C THR A 54 -7.54 -1.27 -6.00
N SER A 55 -6.60 -0.49 -6.53
CA SER A 55 -6.88 0.59 -7.46
C SER A 55 -6.06 0.39 -8.73
N ALA A 56 -6.70 0.53 -9.88
CA ALA A 56 -5.97 0.83 -11.11
C ALA A 56 -5.33 2.22 -10.96
N TYR A 57 -4.18 2.41 -11.60
CA TYR A 57 -3.40 3.63 -11.51
C TYR A 57 -2.85 3.99 -12.88
#